data_AF-A0A535PM38-F1
#
_entry.id   AF-A0A535PM38-F1
#
_cell.length_a   1.000
_cell.length_b   1.000
_cell.length_c   1.000
_cell.angle_alpha   90.00
_cell.angle_beta   90.00
_cell.angle_gamma   90.00
#
_symmetry.space_group_name_H-M   'P 1'
#
loop_
_entity.id
_entity.type
_entity.pdbx_description
1 polymer ?
#
loop_
_entity_poly.entity_id
_entity_poly.type
_entity_poly.pdbx_seq_one_letter_code
_entity_poly.pdbx_strand_id
1 'polypeptide(L)'
;MSKGLVVWFTGLSGAGKSTMASALQAELVGRGRHVELLDGDEVRTHLSKGLGFSKEDRDTNIRRIGYVARLVARSGGVAITAAISPYRDVREEVRAQVPDFVEVYMRCPIETLTERDTKGLYRKALAGEIANFTGVSDPYEEPLHPEVVCDTALETQDQSLAKIVQALEHLGHMPRRVIDSRLPDGDELSALRAEAHTLPRLDVGQRELSDLFMLATGGLAPLDSFMGAEDYESVISSGRLAGGRPFTIPIVLRAAAAPSADRIALFIGDQPVGVIDVTSAFRTDPEAEAIGVYGTNDDAHPGVRVLKDSGQWAIAGRVVALAHATSGFPDYDLTPAQVRAVKAERKWKTMVGFQTRNPVHRAHEYLQKVALETIDGLLLHPLVGETKSDDIPASVRMSCYEELLRGYFPPERVLLATNPAWMRYAGPKEAVFHAIVRRNYGCTHFIVGRDHAGVGSYYDTYAAHRIFDEYEPGELGIEILRFEHTFYCTACGGMASSRTCPHPAAEHKTLSGTAVRKLLADGEDLPPEFTRPEVANVLREAAKEEATA
;
A
#
# COMPACT_ATOMS: atom_id res chain seq x y z
N MET A 1 -11.93 -14.78 -0.89
CA MET A 1 -11.11 -15.96 -1.24
C MET A 1 -9.84 -15.47 -1.91
N SER A 2 -8.68 -16.09 -1.67
CA SER A 2 -7.45 -15.74 -2.37
C SER A 2 -7.60 -15.99 -3.87
N LYS A 3 -7.19 -15.02 -4.70
CA LYS A 3 -7.13 -15.20 -6.17
C LYS A 3 -6.12 -16.31 -6.49
N GLY A 4 -6.47 -17.22 -7.39
CA GLY A 4 -5.55 -18.26 -7.87
C GLY A 4 -4.37 -17.67 -8.64
N LEU A 5 -3.28 -18.42 -8.72
CA LEU A 5 -2.05 -18.01 -9.42
C LEU A 5 -1.34 -19.24 -9.99
N VAL A 6 -0.75 -19.12 -11.18
CA VAL A 6 0.24 -20.08 -11.69
C VAL A 6 1.59 -19.40 -11.86
N VAL A 7 2.62 -19.93 -11.21
CA VAL A 7 4.01 -19.51 -11.39
C VAL A 7 4.73 -20.58 -12.21
N TRP A 8 5.06 -20.24 -13.45
CA TRP A 8 5.58 -21.16 -14.44
C TRP A 8 7.09 -20.99 -14.64
N PHE A 9 7.89 -21.85 -14.00
CA PHE A 9 9.33 -21.88 -14.24
C PHE A 9 9.65 -22.64 -15.53
N THR A 10 10.40 -21.99 -16.41
CA THR A 10 10.93 -22.57 -17.66
C THR A 10 12.43 -22.31 -17.78
N GLY A 11 13.17 -23.20 -18.43
CA GLY A 11 14.63 -23.09 -18.56
C GLY A 11 15.29 -24.42 -18.87
N LEU A 12 16.54 -24.37 -19.31
CA LEU A 12 17.36 -25.56 -19.59
C LEU A 12 17.54 -26.47 -18.36
N SER A 13 17.90 -27.74 -18.58
CA SER A 13 18.17 -28.68 -17.49
C SER A 13 19.30 -28.15 -16.60
N GLY A 14 19.15 -28.19 -15.27
CA GLY A 14 20.15 -27.64 -14.35
C GLY A 14 20.14 -26.13 -14.15
N ALA A 15 19.28 -25.36 -14.83
CA ALA A 15 19.16 -23.91 -14.67
C ALA A 15 18.55 -23.44 -13.32
N GLY A 16 18.37 -24.33 -12.33
CA GLY A 16 17.90 -23.95 -10.98
C GLY A 16 16.39 -23.89 -10.78
N LYS A 17 15.57 -24.37 -11.73
CA LYS A 17 14.09 -24.36 -11.64
C LYS A 17 13.55 -24.99 -10.36
N SER A 18 13.85 -26.26 -10.08
CA SER A 18 13.32 -26.95 -8.89
C SER A 18 13.81 -26.29 -7.59
N THR A 19 15.06 -25.81 -7.55
CA THR A 19 15.60 -25.06 -6.41
C THR A 19 14.82 -23.78 -6.13
N MET A 20 14.54 -22.98 -7.17
CA MET A 20 13.73 -21.75 -7.00
C MET A 20 12.27 -22.05 -6.70
N ALA A 21 11.71 -23.08 -7.33
CA ALA A 21 10.34 -23.49 -7.10
C ALA A 21 10.10 -23.89 -5.63
N SER A 22 11.01 -24.66 -5.03
CA SER A 22 10.95 -25.02 -3.61
C SER A 22 11.15 -23.81 -2.69
N ALA A 23 12.08 -22.91 -3.02
CA ALA A 23 12.29 -21.69 -2.23
C ALA A 23 11.07 -20.77 -2.25
N LEU A 24 10.46 -20.60 -3.43
CA LEU A 24 9.23 -19.83 -3.59
C LEU A 24 8.05 -20.50 -2.88
N GLN A 25 7.95 -21.83 -2.91
CA GLN A 25 6.93 -22.57 -2.18
C GLN A 25 7.02 -22.27 -0.68
N ALA A 26 8.22 -22.34 -0.10
CA ALA A 26 8.43 -22.03 1.31
C ALA A 26 8.00 -20.59 1.65
N GLU A 27 8.36 -19.62 0.82
CA GLU A 27 7.97 -18.21 1.00
C GLU A 27 6.44 -18.03 0.95
N LEU A 28 5.77 -18.60 -0.04
CA LEU A 28 4.32 -18.48 -0.21
C LEU A 28 3.55 -19.20 0.90
N VAL A 29 4.00 -20.38 1.32
CA VAL A 29 3.43 -21.11 2.47
C VAL A 29 3.62 -20.30 3.75
N GLY A 30 4.80 -19.71 3.96
CA GLY A 30 5.07 -18.82 5.10
C GLY A 30 4.14 -17.60 5.15
N ARG A 31 3.59 -17.18 4.01
CA ARG A 31 2.58 -16.12 3.88
C ARG A 31 1.12 -16.63 3.92
N GLY A 32 0.91 -17.88 4.32
CA GLY A 32 -0.42 -18.48 4.48
C GLY A 32 -1.13 -18.81 3.17
N ARG A 33 -0.40 -18.94 2.05
CA ARG A 33 -0.97 -19.40 0.77
C ARG A 33 -1.01 -20.92 0.72
N HIS A 34 -2.06 -21.46 0.13
CA HIS A 34 -2.10 -22.87 -0.28
C HIS A 34 -1.34 -23.03 -1.59
N VAL A 35 -0.27 -23.82 -1.58
CA VAL A 35 0.66 -23.94 -2.71
C VAL A 35 0.86 -25.41 -3.06
N GLU A 36 0.77 -25.74 -4.34
CA GLU A 36 1.08 -27.05 -4.89
C GLU A 36 2.27 -26.94 -5.86
N LEU A 37 3.29 -27.77 -5.69
CA LEU A 37 4.45 -27.82 -6.57
C LEU A 37 4.30 -28.96 -7.57
N LEU A 38 4.23 -28.62 -8.85
CA LEU A 38 4.16 -29.54 -9.98
C LEU A 38 5.55 -29.64 -10.63
N ASP A 39 6.43 -30.47 -10.05
CA ASP A 39 7.75 -30.74 -10.61
C ASP A 39 7.63 -31.68 -11.83
N GLY A 40 8.28 -31.31 -12.94
CA GLY A 40 8.20 -32.07 -14.18
C GLY A 40 8.74 -33.49 -14.08
N ASP A 41 9.71 -33.77 -13.22
CA ASP A 41 10.25 -35.11 -13.00
C ASP A 41 9.23 -35.99 -12.25
N GLU A 42 8.53 -35.43 -11.25
CA GLU A 42 7.49 -36.12 -10.47
C GLU A 42 6.21 -36.34 -11.29
N VAL A 43 5.75 -35.33 -12.05
CA VAL A 43 4.56 -35.48 -12.90
C VAL A 43 4.73 -36.59 -13.93
N ARG A 44 5.96 -36.84 -14.41
CA ARG A 44 6.29 -37.91 -15.36
C ARG A 44 6.17 -39.32 -14.79
N THR A 45 6.33 -39.52 -13.48
CA THR A 45 6.18 -40.85 -12.87
C THR A 45 4.70 -41.24 -12.71
N HIS A 46 3.80 -40.25 -12.71
CA HIS A 46 2.36 -40.44 -12.51
C HIS A 46 1.55 -40.07 -13.76
N LEU A 47 1.20 -38.79 -13.91
CA LEU A 47 0.26 -38.29 -14.91
C LEU A 47 0.77 -38.42 -16.35
N SER A 48 2.08 -38.44 -16.53
CA SER A 48 2.73 -38.53 -17.85
C SER A 48 3.49 -39.85 -18.04
N LYS A 49 3.15 -40.87 -17.26
CA LYS A 49 3.71 -42.22 -17.40
C LYS A 49 3.46 -42.75 -18.82
N GLY A 50 4.52 -43.20 -19.48
CA GLY A 50 4.47 -43.73 -20.85
C GLY A 50 4.80 -42.72 -21.95
N LEU A 51 4.94 -41.42 -21.64
CA LEU A 51 5.46 -40.43 -22.59
C LEU A 51 6.99 -40.53 -22.71
N GLY A 52 7.49 -40.57 -23.94
CA GLY A 52 8.91 -40.48 -24.27
C GLY A 52 9.42 -39.04 -24.28
N PHE A 53 10.42 -38.77 -25.12
CA PHE A 53 11.09 -37.47 -25.21
C PHE A 53 10.98 -36.83 -26.61
N SER A 54 10.06 -37.31 -27.45
CA SER A 54 9.72 -36.63 -28.71
C SER A 54 9.11 -35.26 -28.43
N LYS A 55 9.04 -34.42 -29.47
CA LYS A 55 8.35 -33.13 -29.37
C LYS A 55 6.89 -33.31 -28.97
N GLU A 56 6.15 -34.24 -29.60
CA GLU A 56 4.74 -34.47 -29.26
C GLU A 56 4.54 -34.92 -27.81
N ASP A 57 5.43 -35.78 -27.31
CA ASP A 57 5.38 -36.27 -25.93
C ASP A 57 5.69 -35.16 -24.93
N ARG A 58 6.66 -34.29 -25.24
CA ARG A 58 6.99 -33.12 -24.43
C ARG A 58 5.83 -32.13 -24.39
N ASP A 59 5.25 -31.81 -25.55
CA ASP A 59 4.10 -30.92 -25.65
C ASP A 59 2.91 -31.47 -24.86
N THR A 60 2.64 -32.78 -24.98
CA THR A 60 1.59 -33.46 -24.21
C THR A 60 1.85 -33.40 -22.70
N ASN A 61 3.09 -33.60 -22.27
CA ASN A 61 3.46 -33.47 -20.86
C ASN A 61 3.23 -32.05 -20.34
N ILE A 62 3.62 -31.01 -21.10
CA ILE A 62 3.40 -29.61 -20.72
C ILE A 62 1.91 -29.28 -20.64
N ARG A 63 1.09 -29.74 -21.60
CA ARG A 63 -0.37 -29.56 -21.54
C ARG A 63 -0.99 -30.21 -20.31
N ARG A 64 -0.53 -31.40 -19.92
CA ARG A 64 -1.00 -32.09 -18.70
C ARG A 64 -0.64 -31.31 -17.44
N ILE A 65 0.58 -30.79 -17.33
CA ILE A 65 1.00 -29.93 -16.23
C ILE A 65 0.13 -28.66 -16.19
N GLY A 66 -0.07 -28.00 -17.34
CA GLY A 66 -0.92 -26.81 -17.46
C GLY A 66 -2.37 -27.06 -17.04
N TYR A 67 -2.95 -28.20 -17.41
CA TYR A 67 -4.29 -28.59 -16.98
C TYR A 67 -4.40 -28.71 -15.45
N VAL A 68 -3.45 -29.38 -14.79
CA VAL A 68 -3.46 -29.52 -13.33
C VAL A 68 -3.22 -28.17 -12.64
N ALA A 69 -2.25 -27.38 -13.13
CA ALA A 69 -1.98 -26.04 -12.61
C ALA A 69 -3.22 -25.15 -12.65
N ARG A 70 -3.98 -25.21 -13.75
CA ARG A 70 -5.27 -24.51 -13.90
C ARG A 70 -6.29 -24.94 -12.85
N LEU A 71 -6.39 -26.23 -12.52
CA LEU A 71 -7.35 -26.71 -11.51
C LEU A 71 -7.00 -26.20 -10.10
N VAL A 72 -5.71 -26.20 -9.75
CA VAL A 72 -5.22 -25.63 -8.48
C VAL A 72 -5.55 -24.14 -8.41
N ALA A 73 -5.20 -23.37 -9.44
CA ALA A 73 -5.47 -21.93 -9.49
C ALA A 73 -6.98 -21.61 -9.43
N ARG A 74 -7.81 -22.35 -10.17
CA ARG A 74 -9.28 -22.17 -10.12
C ARG A 74 -9.89 -22.42 -8.74
N SER A 75 -9.21 -23.21 -7.90
CA SER A 75 -9.63 -23.48 -6.52
C SER A 75 -9.13 -22.41 -5.52
N GLY A 76 -8.49 -21.34 -6.00
CA GLY A 76 -7.93 -20.26 -5.18
C GLY A 76 -6.52 -20.54 -4.62
N GLY A 77 -5.89 -21.65 -5.03
CA GLY A 77 -4.53 -22.03 -4.66
C GLY A 77 -3.47 -21.45 -5.61
N VAL A 78 -2.20 -21.68 -5.28
CA VAL A 78 -1.06 -21.34 -6.14
C VAL A 78 -0.45 -22.63 -6.69
N ALA A 79 -0.40 -22.78 -8.02
CA ALA A 79 0.38 -23.84 -8.64
C ALA A 79 1.75 -23.28 -9.04
N ILE A 80 2.81 -23.91 -8.53
CA ILE A 80 4.18 -23.65 -8.98
C ILE A 80 4.55 -24.80 -9.91
N THR A 81 5.01 -24.52 -11.13
CA THR A 81 5.44 -25.57 -12.06
C THR A 81 6.93 -25.46 -12.33
N ALA A 82 7.67 -26.56 -12.24
CA ALA A 82 9.09 -26.62 -12.55
C ALA A 82 9.34 -27.62 -13.69
N ALA A 83 9.24 -27.15 -14.94
CA ALA A 83 9.44 -27.98 -16.13
C ALA A 83 10.42 -27.33 -17.11
N ILE A 84 11.03 -28.11 -18.00
CA ILE A 84 11.89 -27.52 -19.05
C ILE A 84 11.03 -26.71 -20.03
N SER A 85 9.86 -27.23 -20.43
CA SER A 85 8.91 -26.58 -21.36
C SER A 85 9.57 -25.86 -22.54
N PRO A 86 10.32 -26.57 -23.41
CA PRO A 86 11.28 -25.93 -24.31
C PRO A 86 10.66 -25.10 -25.45
N TYR A 87 9.47 -25.43 -25.93
CA TYR A 87 8.86 -24.77 -27.08
C TYR A 87 7.92 -23.64 -26.62
N ARG A 88 7.99 -22.49 -27.28
CA ARG A 88 7.15 -21.32 -26.92
C ARG A 88 5.67 -21.58 -27.14
N ASP A 89 5.31 -22.17 -28.28
CA ASP A 89 3.91 -22.35 -28.68
C ASP A 89 3.07 -23.05 -27.61
N VAL A 90 3.62 -24.09 -26.96
CA VAL A 90 2.90 -24.81 -25.90
C VAL A 90 2.85 -24.04 -24.58
N ARG A 91 3.85 -23.19 -24.28
CA ARG A 91 3.79 -22.30 -23.11
C ARG A 91 2.73 -21.23 -23.29
N GLU A 92 2.65 -20.63 -24.48
CA GLU A 92 1.61 -19.67 -24.85
C GLU A 92 0.21 -20.30 -24.86
N GLU A 93 0.09 -21.53 -25.35
CA GLU A 93 -1.16 -22.31 -25.30
C GLU A 93 -1.65 -22.48 -23.84
N VAL A 94 -0.74 -22.81 -22.91
CA VAL A 94 -1.07 -22.96 -21.49
C VAL A 94 -1.38 -21.60 -20.85
N ARG A 95 -0.58 -20.56 -21.13
CA ARG A 95 -0.78 -19.18 -20.65
C ARG A 95 -2.18 -18.67 -21.01
N ALA A 96 -2.64 -18.90 -22.24
CA ALA A 96 -3.97 -18.48 -22.70
C ALA A 96 -5.15 -19.14 -21.97
N GLN A 97 -4.92 -20.29 -21.30
CA GLN A 97 -5.97 -21.05 -20.62
C GLN A 97 -6.04 -20.79 -19.12
N VAL A 98 -5.11 -20.01 -18.57
CA VAL A 98 -4.93 -19.81 -17.14
C VAL A 98 -4.94 -18.31 -16.82
N PRO A 99 -5.90 -17.81 -16.03
CA PRO A 99 -5.83 -16.45 -15.52
C PRO A 99 -4.70 -16.34 -14.49
N ASP A 100 -4.04 -15.18 -14.42
CA ASP A 100 -2.96 -14.90 -13.46
C ASP A 100 -1.77 -15.88 -13.63
N PHE A 101 -1.19 -15.87 -14.82
CA PHE A 101 -0.03 -16.68 -15.20
C PHE A 101 1.24 -15.84 -15.19
N VAL A 102 2.25 -16.27 -14.43
CA VAL A 102 3.55 -15.59 -14.30
C VAL A 102 4.64 -16.53 -14.79
N GLU A 103 5.25 -16.22 -15.93
CA GLU A 103 6.35 -16.98 -16.50
C GLU A 103 7.69 -16.49 -15.93
N VAL A 104 8.41 -17.42 -15.29
CA VAL A 104 9.73 -17.19 -14.73
C VAL A 104 10.76 -17.90 -15.60
N TYR A 105 11.50 -17.12 -16.38
CA TYR A 105 12.60 -17.64 -17.19
C TYR A 105 13.87 -17.81 -16.35
N MET A 106 14.24 -19.06 -16.09
CA MET A 106 15.50 -19.44 -15.48
C MET A 106 16.59 -19.48 -16.56
N ARG A 107 17.21 -18.32 -16.81
CA ARG A 107 18.28 -18.16 -17.79
C ARG A 107 19.59 -18.67 -17.22
N CYS A 108 20.30 -19.48 -18.00
CA CYS A 108 21.65 -19.92 -17.72
C CYS A 108 22.30 -20.38 -19.03
N PRO A 109 23.47 -19.85 -19.42
CA PRO A 109 24.17 -20.30 -20.61
C PRO A 109 24.48 -21.80 -20.57
N ILE A 110 24.39 -22.46 -21.72
CA ILE A 110 24.60 -23.92 -21.81
C ILE A 110 26.02 -24.32 -21.41
N GLU A 111 27.00 -23.44 -21.65
CA GLU A 111 28.39 -23.61 -21.26
C GLU A 111 28.49 -23.75 -19.74
N THR A 112 27.87 -22.83 -19.00
CA THR A 112 27.80 -22.88 -17.53
C THR A 112 27.05 -24.12 -17.03
N LEU A 113 25.98 -24.53 -17.70
CA LEU A 113 25.24 -25.74 -17.34
C LEU A 113 26.04 -27.02 -17.58
N THR A 114 26.83 -27.04 -18.65
CA THR A 114 27.72 -28.15 -19.01
C THR A 114 28.89 -28.27 -18.02
N GLU A 115 29.42 -27.15 -17.53
CA GLU A 115 30.42 -27.13 -16.45
C GLU A 115 29.85 -27.65 -15.13
N ARG A 116 28.63 -27.23 -14.77
CA ARG A 116 27.95 -27.66 -13.55
C ARG A 116 27.57 -29.15 -13.58
N ASP A 117 27.07 -29.62 -14.72
CA ASP A 117 26.53 -30.95 -15.04
C ASP A 117 26.05 -31.78 -13.82
N THR A 118 25.17 -31.19 -13.02
CA THR A 118 24.81 -31.70 -11.69
C THR A 118 24.17 -33.09 -11.72
N LYS A 119 23.61 -33.50 -12.86
CA LYS A 119 22.99 -34.81 -13.10
C LYS A 119 23.82 -35.70 -14.03
N GLY A 120 24.98 -35.26 -14.52
CA GLY A 120 25.79 -35.98 -15.50
C GLY A 120 25.13 -36.15 -16.88
N LEU A 121 24.13 -35.32 -17.19
CA LEU A 121 23.30 -35.44 -18.38
C LEU A 121 23.91 -34.71 -19.57
N TYR A 122 24.58 -33.57 -19.35
CA TYR A 122 25.21 -32.82 -20.43
C TYR A 122 26.37 -33.58 -21.03
N ARG A 123 27.22 -34.22 -20.21
CA ARG A 123 28.30 -35.08 -20.71
C ARG A 123 27.79 -36.21 -21.59
N LYS A 124 26.73 -36.89 -21.18
CA LYS A 124 26.11 -37.99 -21.94
C LYS A 124 25.44 -37.49 -23.22
N ALA A 125 24.77 -36.35 -23.18
CA ALA A 125 24.15 -35.74 -24.36
C ALA A 125 25.21 -35.32 -25.40
N LEU A 126 26.30 -34.70 -24.96
CA LEU A 126 27.42 -34.30 -25.84
C LEU A 126 28.16 -35.51 -26.44
N ALA A 127 28.21 -36.63 -25.72
CA ALA A 127 28.72 -37.90 -26.22
C ALA A 127 27.74 -38.63 -27.18
N GLY A 128 26.54 -38.09 -27.39
CA GLY A 128 25.51 -38.70 -28.25
C GLY A 128 24.74 -39.86 -27.61
N GLU A 129 24.93 -40.11 -26.31
CA GLU A 129 24.25 -41.19 -25.57
C GLU A 129 22.78 -40.85 -25.24
N ILE A 130 22.42 -39.57 -25.25
CA ILE A 130 21.05 -39.09 -25.03
C ILE A 130 20.55 -38.36 -26.27
N ALA A 131 19.63 -38.99 -27.00
CA ALA A 131 18.97 -38.37 -28.15
C ALA A 131 17.98 -37.28 -27.70
N ASN A 132 17.81 -36.25 -28.54
CA ASN A 132 16.84 -35.16 -28.34
C ASN A 132 16.96 -34.46 -26.98
N PHE A 133 18.19 -34.20 -26.53
CA PHE A 133 18.45 -33.49 -25.30
C PHE A 133 18.34 -31.98 -25.54
N THR A 134 17.40 -31.34 -24.85
CA THR A 134 17.09 -29.92 -25.00
C THR A 134 18.32 -29.06 -24.69
N GLY A 135 18.63 -28.13 -25.60
CA GLY A 135 19.82 -27.28 -25.58
C GLY A 135 21.01 -27.86 -26.35
N VAL A 136 21.07 -29.18 -26.58
CA VAL A 136 22.18 -29.85 -27.30
C VAL A 136 21.73 -30.38 -28.66
N SER A 137 20.80 -31.32 -28.67
CA SER A 137 20.29 -31.98 -29.89
C SER A 137 18.81 -31.69 -30.17
N ASP A 138 18.14 -30.92 -29.31
CA ASP A 138 16.77 -30.43 -29.44
C ASP A 138 16.73 -28.95 -28.99
N PRO A 139 16.01 -28.03 -29.65
CA PRO A 139 16.09 -26.61 -29.31
C PRO A 139 15.42 -26.26 -27.98
N TYR A 140 15.89 -25.17 -27.36
CA TYR A 140 15.17 -24.45 -26.32
C TYR A 140 14.82 -23.06 -26.86
N GLU A 141 13.54 -22.74 -26.90
CA GLU A 141 13.05 -21.45 -27.34
C GLU A 141 12.81 -20.55 -26.15
N GLU A 142 13.68 -19.57 -25.95
CA GLU A 142 13.57 -18.63 -24.83
C GLU A 142 12.25 -17.85 -24.88
N PRO A 143 11.59 -17.58 -23.73
CA PRO A 143 10.42 -16.71 -23.68
C PRO A 143 10.74 -15.30 -24.19
N LEU A 144 9.83 -14.69 -24.95
CA LEU A 144 10.02 -13.33 -25.47
C LEU A 144 9.64 -12.25 -24.46
N HIS A 145 8.59 -12.50 -23.67
CA HIS A 145 8.05 -11.57 -22.68
C HIS A 145 7.76 -12.26 -21.34
N PRO A 146 8.75 -12.91 -20.71
CA PRO A 146 8.54 -13.48 -19.38
C PRO A 146 8.34 -12.35 -18.36
N GLU A 147 7.43 -12.55 -17.40
CA GLU A 147 7.23 -11.60 -16.30
C GLU A 147 8.49 -11.45 -15.43
N VAL A 148 9.31 -12.52 -15.33
CA VAL A 148 10.57 -12.51 -14.57
C VAL A 148 11.65 -13.26 -15.33
N VAL A 149 12.85 -12.67 -15.41
CA VAL A 149 14.07 -13.36 -15.86
C VAL A 149 15.03 -13.46 -14.68
N CYS A 150 15.49 -14.67 -14.36
CA CYS A 150 16.52 -14.93 -13.36
C CYS A 150 17.77 -15.46 -14.06
N ASP A 151 18.86 -14.67 -14.11
CA ASP A 151 20.13 -15.11 -14.69
C ASP A 151 20.97 -15.84 -13.63
N THR A 152 20.79 -17.16 -13.55
CA THR A 152 21.42 -18.00 -12.53
C THR A 152 22.93 -18.22 -12.73
N ALA A 153 23.52 -17.65 -13.78
CA ALA A 153 24.97 -17.56 -13.91
C ALA A 153 25.56 -16.35 -13.18
N LEU A 154 24.74 -15.31 -12.94
CA LEU A 154 25.15 -14.02 -12.37
C LEU A 154 24.50 -13.74 -11.01
N GLU A 155 23.36 -14.36 -10.73
CA GLU A 155 22.56 -14.14 -9.54
C GLU A 155 22.73 -15.26 -8.52
N THR A 156 22.69 -14.91 -7.23
CA THR A 156 22.50 -15.88 -6.16
C THR A 156 21.04 -16.34 -6.08
N GLN A 157 20.80 -17.46 -5.39
CA GLN A 157 19.44 -17.95 -5.11
C GLN A 157 18.56 -16.89 -4.46
N ASP A 158 19.07 -16.15 -3.47
CA ASP A 158 18.31 -15.13 -2.76
C ASP A 158 17.97 -13.93 -3.66
N GLN A 159 18.88 -13.53 -4.55
CA GLN A 159 18.64 -12.47 -5.52
C GLN A 159 17.54 -12.85 -6.52
N SER A 160 17.62 -14.07 -7.08
CA SER A 160 16.59 -14.57 -8.00
C SER A 160 15.24 -14.72 -7.30
N LEU A 161 15.20 -15.27 -6.08
CA LEU A 161 13.98 -15.39 -5.29
C LEU A 161 13.37 -14.01 -4.99
N ALA A 162 14.19 -13.03 -4.60
CA ALA A 162 13.73 -11.66 -4.34
C ALA A 162 13.09 -11.02 -5.58
N LYS A 163 13.67 -11.22 -6.78
CA LYS A 163 13.09 -10.75 -8.05
C LYS A 163 11.73 -11.37 -8.32
N ILE A 164 11.59 -12.67 -8.11
CA ILE A 164 10.32 -13.38 -8.30
C ILE A 164 9.27 -12.86 -7.31
N VAL A 165 9.61 -12.78 -6.01
CA VAL A 165 8.74 -12.26 -4.96
C VAL A 165 8.29 -10.83 -5.26
N GLN A 166 9.22 -9.96 -5.65
CA GLN A 166 8.94 -8.57 -5.98
C GLN A 166 8.02 -8.45 -7.20
N ALA A 167 8.20 -9.28 -8.22
CA ALA A 167 7.32 -9.31 -9.38
C ALA A 167 5.90 -9.76 -8.99
N LEU A 168 5.77 -10.83 -8.20
CA LEU A 168 4.47 -11.28 -7.70
C LEU A 168 3.76 -10.23 -6.84
N GLU A 169 4.52 -9.45 -6.06
CA GLU A 169 4.01 -8.31 -5.30
C GLU A 169 3.60 -7.13 -6.19
N HIS A 170 4.40 -6.83 -7.22
CA HIS A 170 4.12 -5.76 -8.17
C HIS A 170 2.84 -6.06 -8.96
N LEU A 171 2.71 -7.29 -9.47
CA LEU A 171 1.55 -7.81 -10.20
C LEU A 171 0.31 -8.03 -9.31
N GLY A 172 0.43 -7.86 -7.99
CA GLY A 172 -0.69 -7.96 -7.06
C GLY A 172 -1.13 -9.38 -6.72
N HIS A 173 -0.35 -10.39 -7.10
CA HIS A 173 -0.64 -11.79 -6.75
C HIS A 173 -0.30 -12.12 -5.28
N MET A 174 0.52 -11.29 -4.65
CA MET A 174 0.95 -11.44 -3.28
C MET A 174 0.90 -10.09 -2.55
N PRO A 175 0.32 -10.02 -1.34
CA PRO A 175 0.47 -8.83 -0.51
C PRO A 175 1.95 -8.66 -0.17
N ARG A 176 2.45 -7.43 -0.32
CA ARG A 176 3.82 -7.07 0.06
C ARG A 176 4.03 -7.38 1.53
N ARG A 177 5.10 -8.10 1.87
CA ARG A 177 5.51 -8.23 3.27
C ARG A 177 5.81 -6.81 3.75
N VAL A 178 5.16 -6.37 4.82
CA VAL A 178 5.62 -5.16 5.52
C VAL A 178 7.00 -5.55 6.04
N ILE A 179 8.04 -4.98 5.44
CA ILE A 179 9.42 -5.32 5.77
C ILE A 179 9.74 -4.62 7.09
N ASP A 180 9.85 -5.40 8.18
CA ASP A 180 10.31 -4.92 9.49
C ASP A 180 11.76 -4.37 9.45
N SER A 181 12.55 -4.63 8.41
CA SER A 181 13.95 -4.21 8.31
C SER A 181 14.19 -2.74 7.93
N ARG A 182 13.18 -1.87 8.06
CA ARG A 182 13.28 -0.44 7.68
C ARG A 182 12.98 0.51 8.82
N LEU A 183 12.67 -0.05 9.98
CA LEU A 183 12.49 0.65 11.24
C LEU A 183 13.40 -0.04 12.28
N PRO A 184 14.73 0.11 12.16
CA PRO A 184 15.70 -0.54 13.03
C PRO A 184 15.47 -0.14 14.50
N ASP A 185 15.82 -1.05 15.41
CA ASP A 185 15.79 -0.83 16.85
C ASP A 185 17.15 -1.19 17.50
N GLY A 186 17.26 -0.97 18.81
CA GLY A 186 18.42 -1.38 19.61
C GLY A 186 19.79 -0.97 19.06
N ASP A 187 20.69 -1.96 18.95
CA ASP A 187 22.07 -1.77 18.51
C ASP A 187 22.15 -1.43 17.02
N GLU A 188 21.26 -1.96 16.19
CA GLU A 188 21.20 -1.66 14.75
C GLU A 188 20.86 -0.19 14.52
N LEU A 189 19.83 0.33 15.22
CA LEU A 189 19.47 1.74 15.17
C LEU A 189 20.62 2.63 15.62
N SER A 190 21.32 2.24 16.69
CA SER A 190 22.46 2.99 17.22
C SER A 190 23.61 3.04 16.21
N ALA A 191 23.92 1.93 15.55
CA ALA A 191 24.94 1.85 14.51
C ALA A 191 24.57 2.69 13.27
N LEU A 192 23.33 2.61 12.80
CA LEU A 192 22.85 3.38 11.66
C LEU A 192 22.81 4.89 11.94
N ARG A 193 22.50 5.31 13.17
CA ARG A 193 22.61 6.71 13.58
C ARG A 193 24.05 7.20 13.57
N ALA A 194 24.99 6.38 14.03
CA ALA A 194 26.42 6.70 13.97
C ALA A 194 26.91 6.78 12.51
N GLU A 195 26.52 5.84 11.65
CA GLU A 195 26.78 5.88 10.20
C GLU A 195 26.21 7.16 9.57
N ALA A 196 24.97 7.55 9.90
CA ALA A 196 24.31 8.72 9.34
C ALA A 196 25.10 10.02 9.52
N HIS A 197 25.85 10.18 10.61
CA HIS A 197 26.72 11.34 10.83
C HIS A 197 27.95 11.38 9.90
N THR A 198 28.27 10.27 9.24
CA THR A 198 29.37 10.18 8.25
C THR A 198 28.91 10.36 6.81
N LEU A 199 27.60 10.26 6.57
CA LEU A 199 27.01 10.37 5.24
C LEU A 199 26.77 11.84 4.86
N PRO A 200 26.67 12.16 3.56
CA PRO A 200 26.20 13.46 3.12
C PRO A 200 24.82 13.78 3.71
N ARG A 201 24.73 14.97 4.32
CA ARG A 201 23.55 15.44 5.05
C ARG A 201 22.57 16.15 4.12
N LEU A 202 21.28 15.86 4.31
CA LEU A 202 20.17 16.63 3.79
C LEU A 202 19.24 17.02 4.95
N ASP A 203 19.03 18.31 5.14
CA ASP A 203 18.09 18.82 6.14
C ASP A 203 16.64 18.69 5.64
N VAL A 204 15.77 18.17 6.50
CA VAL A 204 14.37 17.92 6.19
C VAL A 204 13.45 18.44 7.30
N GLY A 205 12.15 18.51 7.01
CA GLY A 205 11.11 18.89 7.97
C GLY A 205 10.31 17.71 8.50
N GLN A 206 9.26 18.04 9.27
CA GLN A 206 8.34 17.05 9.85
C GLN A 206 7.50 16.32 8.79
N ARG A 207 7.22 16.96 7.65
CA ARG A 207 6.44 16.35 6.55
C ARG A 207 7.24 15.25 5.86
N GLU A 208 8.52 15.49 5.60
CA GLU A 208 9.42 14.49 5.05
C GLU A 208 9.66 13.34 6.03
N LEU A 209 9.77 13.61 7.34
CA LEU A 209 9.83 12.55 8.36
C LEU A 209 8.54 11.70 8.37
N SER A 210 7.38 12.33 8.24
CA SER A 210 6.09 11.63 8.12
C SER A 210 6.07 10.70 6.91
N ASP A 211 6.39 11.20 5.71
CA ASP A 211 6.42 10.39 4.49
C ASP A 211 7.48 9.27 4.58
N LEU A 212 8.68 9.58 5.11
CA LEU A 212 9.75 8.61 5.39
C LEU A 212 9.28 7.47 6.30
N PHE A 213 8.67 7.82 7.43
CA PHE A 213 8.16 6.84 8.40
C PHE A 213 7.06 5.98 7.80
N MET A 214 6.14 6.57 7.02
CA MET A 214 5.08 5.82 6.37
C MET A 214 5.59 4.92 5.23
N LEU A 215 6.64 5.31 4.51
CA LEU A 215 7.32 4.44 3.55
C LEU A 215 8.00 3.26 4.26
N ALA A 216 8.71 3.53 5.35
CA ALA A 216 9.42 2.52 6.13
C ALA A 216 8.47 1.49 6.77
N THR A 217 7.33 1.95 7.30
CA THR A 217 6.34 1.10 7.99
C THR A 217 5.31 0.46 7.08
N GLY A 218 5.35 0.73 5.77
CA GLY A 218 4.40 0.21 4.79
C GLY A 218 3.05 0.92 4.77
N GLY A 219 2.90 2.06 5.44
CA GLY A 219 1.70 2.90 5.39
C GLY A 219 1.37 3.40 3.98
N LEU A 220 2.40 3.56 3.12
CA LEU A 220 2.27 4.01 1.73
C LEU A 220 2.41 2.89 0.69
N ALA A 221 2.32 1.61 1.11
CA ALA A 221 2.37 0.49 0.18
C ALA A 221 1.35 0.65 -0.98
N PRO A 222 1.74 0.30 -2.22
CA PRO A 222 2.90 -0.51 -2.58
C PRO A 222 4.21 0.27 -2.65
N LEU A 223 4.22 1.59 -2.47
CA LEU A 223 5.47 2.34 -2.41
C LEU A 223 6.30 1.92 -1.21
N ASP A 224 7.58 1.79 -1.46
CA ASP A 224 8.57 1.36 -0.49
C ASP A 224 9.88 2.18 -0.64
N SER A 225 9.78 3.29 -1.36
CA SER A 225 10.82 4.28 -1.63
C SER A 225 10.16 5.61 -1.94
N PHE A 226 10.91 6.70 -1.85
CA PHE A 226 10.49 7.91 -2.56
C PHE A 226 10.43 7.62 -4.07
N MET A 227 9.42 8.15 -4.74
CA MET A 227 9.09 7.81 -6.14
C MET A 227 10.20 8.23 -7.11
N GLY A 228 10.43 7.40 -8.12
CA GLY A 228 11.19 7.77 -9.33
C GLY A 228 10.38 8.62 -10.31
N ALA A 229 11.04 9.10 -11.36
CA ALA A 229 10.42 9.99 -12.36
C ALA A 229 9.19 9.37 -13.05
N GLU A 230 9.26 8.08 -13.42
CA GLU A 230 8.16 7.38 -14.10
C GLU A 230 6.90 7.30 -13.24
N ASP A 231 7.05 6.91 -11.97
CA ASP A 231 5.92 6.87 -11.03
C ASP A 231 5.39 8.28 -10.74
N TYR A 232 6.28 9.27 -10.58
CA TYR A 232 5.90 10.66 -10.38
C TYR A 232 5.05 11.20 -11.54
N GLU A 233 5.52 11.07 -12.78
CA GLU A 233 4.84 11.54 -13.99
C GLU A 233 3.50 10.81 -14.20
N SER A 234 3.49 9.49 -13.96
CA SER A 234 2.27 8.70 -14.06
C SER A 234 1.23 9.12 -13.02
N VAL A 235 1.64 9.42 -11.78
CA VAL A 235 0.73 9.81 -10.70
C VAL A 235 0.09 11.18 -10.97
N ILE A 236 0.88 12.17 -11.39
CA ILE A 236 0.33 13.51 -11.67
C ILE A 236 -0.58 13.53 -12.91
N SER A 237 -0.33 12.66 -13.90
CA SER A 237 -1.11 12.60 -15.14
C SER A 237 -2.36 11.73 -15.04
N SER A 238 -2.31 10.62 -14.30
CA SER A 238 -3.38 9.60 -14.29
C SER A 238 -3.89 9.22 -12.90
N GLY A 239 -3.22 9.62 -11.83
CA GLY A 239 -3.52 9.15 -10.48
C GLY A 239 -3.21 7.66 -10.27
N ARG A 240 -2.21 7.14 -11.00
CA ARG A 240 -1.75 5.76 -10.94
C ARG A 240 -0.22 5.71 -10.98
N LEU A 241 0.38 4.73 -10.32
CA LEU A 241 1.80 4.38 -10.50
C LEU A 241 2.05 3.93 -11.95
N ALA A 242 3.31 3.93 -12.39
CA ALA A 242 3.68 3.51 -13.74
C ALA A 242 3.23 2.07 -14.05
N GLY A 243 3.20 1.21 -13.03
CA GLY A 243 2.64 -0.15 -13.10
C GLY A 243 1.10 -0.23 -13.08
N GLY A 244 0.39 0.89 -13.24
CA GLY A 244 -1.07 0.97 -13.32
C GLY A 244 -1.82 0.96 -11.98
N ARG A 245 -1.15 0.65 -10.87
CA ARG A 245 -1.80 0.58 -9.54
C ARG A 245 -2.29 1.96 -9.07
N PRO A 246 -3.49 2.07 -8.49
CA PRO A 246 -4.01 3.33 -7.96
C PRO A 246 -3.07 3.99 -6.96
N PHE A 247 -2.70 5.25 -7.21
CA PHE A 247 -1.98 6.12 -6.27
C PHE A 247 -2.09 7.57 -6.75
N THR A 248 -2.68 8.45 -5.96
CA THR A 248 -3.21 9.73 -6.47
C THR A 248 -2.39 10.96 -6.09
N ILE A 249 -1.36 10.79 -5.28
CA ILE A 249 -0.55 11.88 -4.73
C ILE A 249 0.92 11.47 -4.80
N PRO A 250 1.83 12.26 -5.38
CA PRO A 250 3.25 11.94 -5.39
C PRO A 250 3.87 11.90 -4.00
N ILE A 251 4.74 10.92 -3.75
CA ILE A 251 5.56 10.83 -2.54
C ILE A 251 7.03 10.96 -2.97
N VAL A 252 7.52 12.19 -2.94
CA VAL A 252 8.87 12.56 -3.38
C VAL A 252 9.60 13.32 -2.29
N LEU A 253 10.91 13.07 -2.14
CA LEU A 253 11.76 13.86 -1.27
C LEU A 253 12.32 15.03 -2.06
N ARG A 254 11.90 16.25 -1.73
CA ARG A 254 12.32 17.46 -2.45
C ARG A 254 13.63 18.00 -1.93
N ALA A 255 14.46 18.49 -2.84
CA ALA A 255 15.76 19.09 -2.54
C ALA A 255 16.07 20.28 -3.47
N ALA A 256 16.93 21.18 -3.01
CA ALA A 256 17.38 22.32 -3.81
C ALA A 256 18.28 21.92 -4.99
N ALA A 257 19.01 20.81 -4.86
CA ALA A 257 19.90 20.26 -5.87
C ALA A 257 19.87 18.73 -5.86
N ALA A 258 20.27 18.10 -6.97
CA ALA A 258 20.48 16.67 -7.03
C ALA A 258 21.63 16.25 -6.09
N PRO A 259 21.49 15.15 -5.33
CA PRO A 259 22.59 14.61 -4.53
C PRO A 259 23.69 14.06 -5.45
N SER A 260 24.94 14.21 -5.01
CA SER A 260 26.12 13.65 -5.70
C SER A 260 26.51 12.25 -5.20
N ALA A 261 25.85 11.76 -4.16
CA ALA A 261 26.15 10.47 -3.53
C ALA A 261 24.97 9.52 -3.65
N ASP A 262 25.29 8.23 -3.76
CA ASP A 262 24.31 7.14 -3.86
C ASP A 262 23.67 6.80 -2.50
N ARG A 263 24.16 7.42 -1.42
CA ARG A 263 23.59 7.27 -0.08
C ARG A 263 23.69 8.57 0.70
N ILE A 264 22.57 9.00 1.27
CA ILE A 264 22.47 10.26 2.03
C ILE A 264 21.73 10.04 3.35
N ALA A 265 22.00 10.89 4.33
CA ALA A 265 21.32 10.90 5.62
C ALA A 265 20.43 12.13 5.76
N LEU A 266 19.23 11.92 6.30
CA LEU A 266 18.23 12.95 6.56
C LEU A 266 18.33 13.42 8.01
N PHE A 267 18.26 14.74 8.22
CA PHE A 267 18.38 15.34 9.54
C PHE A 267 17.24 16.31 9.85
N ILE A 268 16.79 16.31 11.12
CA ILE A 268 15.99 17.38 11.71
C ILE A 268 16.80 17.95 12.87
N GLY A 269 17.28 19.19 12.73
CA GLY A 269 18.28 19.71 13.65
C GLY A 269 19.55 18.84 13.61
N ASP A 270 20.04 18.38 14.76
CA ASP A 270 21.20 17.48 14.83
C ASP A 270 20.81 16.00 14.86
N GLN A 271 19.51 15.68 14.88
CA GLN A 271 19.03 14.31 14.96
C GLN A 271 18.99 13.67 13.55
N PRO A 272 19.71 12.57 13.31
CA PRO A 272 19.51 11.76 12.11
C PRO A 272 18.14 11.07 12.18
N VAL A 273 17.30 11.31 11.18
CA VAL A 273 15.93 10.79 11.13
C VAL A 273 15.73 9.70 10.07
N GLY A 274 16.64 9.59 9.10
CA GLY A 274 16.57 8.57 8.06
C GLY A 274 17.83 8.45 7.23
N VAL A 275 17.92 7.35 6.48
CA VAL A 275 18.93 7.13 5.45
C VAL A 275 18.22 6.76 4.16
N ILE A 276 18.75 7.26 3.04
CA ILE A 276 18.25 6.97 1.70
C ILE A 276 19.37 6.41 0.84
N ASP A 277 19.11 5.23 0.27
CA ASP A 277 19.88 4.68 -0.83
C ASP A 277 19.31 5.27 -2.13
N VAL A 278 20.00 6.26 -2.67
CA VAL A 278 19.58 7.05 -3.82
C VAL A 278 19.68 6.20 -5.08
N THR A 279 18.58 6.16 -5.83
CA THR A 279 18.49 5.43 -7.11
C THR A 279 18.49 6.38 -8.30
N SER A 280 17.89 7.57 -8.14
CA SER A 280 17.89 8.63 -9.15
C SER A 280 17.49 9.96 -8.51
N ALA A 281 17.76 11.05 -9.23
CA ALA A 281 17.22 12.37 -8.93
C ALA A 281 16.78 13.04 -10.23
N PHE A 282 15.64 13.73 -10.18
CA PHE A 282 15.03 14.35 -11.36
C PHE A 282 14.41 15.70 -11.02
N ARG A 283 14.23 16.55 -12.03
CA ARG A 283 13.53 17.83 -11.85
C ARG A 283 12.02 17.60 -11.92
N THR A 284 11.32 18.18 -10.97
CA THR A 284 9.85 18.17 -10.91
C THR A 284 9.26 19.34 -11.68
N ASP A 285 7.97 19.24 -12.00
CA ASP A 285 7.17 20.34 -12.55
C ASP A 285 6.09 20.73 -11.51
N PRO A 286 6.37 21.72 -10.64
CA PRO A 286 5.42 22.16 -9.62
C PRO A 286 4.09 22.67 -10.18
N GLU A 287 4.06 23.21 -11.40
CA GLU A 287 2.83 23.72 -11.99
C GLU A 287 1.97 22.57 -12.51
N ALA A 288 2.56 21.62 -13.23
CA ALA A 288 1.86 20.43 -13.71
C ALA A 288 1.35 19.58 -12.54
N GLU A 289 2.15 19.40 -11.50
CA GLU A 289 1.75 18.67 -10.29
C GLU A 289 0.66 19.41 -9.52
N ALA A 290 0.71 20.74 -9.44
CA ALA A 290 -0.35 21.52 -8.79
C ALA A 290 -1.71 21.26 -9.45
N ILE A 291 -1.76 21.31 -10.78
CA ILE A 291 -2.96 21.02 -11.55
C ILE A 291 -3.36 19.54 -11.45
N GLY A 292 -2.42 18.61 -11.58
CA GLY A 292 -2.69 17.17 -11.56
C GLY A 292 -3.19 16.62 -10.22
N VAL A 293 -2.74 17.22 -9.11
CA VAL A 293 -3.08 16.78 -7.74
C VAL A 293 -4.20 17.61 -7.12
N TYR A 294 -4.13 18.93 -7.21
CA TYR A 294 -5.08 19.83 -6.54
C TYR A 294 -6.15 20.39 -7.49
N GLY A 295 -6.02 20.21 -8.80
CA GLY A 295 -6.93 20.80 -9.79
C GLY A 295 -6.83 22.32 -9.89
N THR A 296 -5.83 22.94 -9.26
CA THR A 296 -5.60 24.39 -9.22
C THR A 296 -4.12 24.69 -9.03
N ASN A 297 -3.66 25.84 -9.52
CA ASN A 297 -2.32 26.38 -9.29
C ASN A 297 -2.32 27.66 -8.44
N ASP A 298 -3.44 27.91 -7.74
CA ASP A 298 -3.65 29.05 -6.84
C ASP A 298 -2.78 28.99 -5.58
N ASP A 299 -2.00 30.05 -5.33
CA ASP A 299 -1.10 30.20 -4.17
C ASP A 299 -1.83 30.29 -2.83
N ALA A 300 -3.14 30.56 -2.83
CA ALA A 300 -3.97 30.50 -1.64
C ALA A 300 -4.27 29.05 -1.20
N HIS A 301 -4.15 28.06 -2.10
CA HIS A 301 -4.33 26.65 -1.75
C HIS A 301 -3.13 26.16 -0.93
N PRO A 302 -3.32 25.65 0.32
CA PRO A 302 -2.21 25.28 1.19
C PRO A 302 -1.25 24.27 0.56
N GLY A 303 -1.77 23.21 -0.07
CA GLY A 303 -0.94 22.20 -0.75
C GLY A 303 -0.16 22.72 -1.96
N VAL A 304 -0.69 23.72 -2.67
CA VAL A 304 0.00 24.34 -3.83
C VAL A 304 1.15 25.21 -3.33
N ARG A 305 0.93 25.97 -2.26
CA ARG A 305 1.98 26.77 -1.63
C ARG A 305 3.16 25.91 -1.17
N VAL A 306 2.87 24.81 -0.48
CA VAL A 306 3.92 23.86 -0.06
C VAL A 306 4.74 23.37 -1.24
N LEU A 307 4.07 23.03 -2.35
CA LEU A 307 4.73 22.56 -3.56
C LEU A 307 5.64 23.64 -4.18
N LYS A 308 5.21 24.90 -4.22
CA LYS A 308 5.97 26.03 -4.78
C LYS A 308 7.14 26.47 -3.89
N ASP A 309 6.98 26.36 -2.56
CA ASP A 309 8.02 26.70 -1.59
C ASP A 309 9.10 25.62 -1.46
N SER A 310 8.89 24.44 -2.08
CA SER A 310 9.79 23.31 -2.00
C SER A 310 10.88 23.30 -3.08
N GLY A 311 11.89 22.45 -2.90
CA GLY A 311 12.94 22.23 -3.89
C GLY A 311 12.41 21.68 -5.24
N GLN A 312 13.10 22.06 -6.32
CA GLN A 312 12.76 21.64 -7.68
C GLN A 312 13.23 20.23 -8.03
N TRP A 313 14.19 19.69 -7.28
CA TRP A 313 14.66 18.31 -7.46
C TRP A 313 13.87 17.36 -6.58
N ALA A 314 13.53 16.19 -7.10
CA ALA A 314 13.04 15.05 -6.35
C ALA A 314 14.13 13.97 -6.30
N ILE A 315 14.31 13.38 -5.12
CA ILE A 315 15.24 12.29 -4.86
C ILE A 315 14.43 11.00 -4.72
N ALA A 316 14.75 10.02 -5.55
CA ALA A 316 14.15 8.68 -5.51
C ALA A 316 15.12 7.71 -4.84
N GLY A 317 14.62 6.87 -3.94
CA GLY A 317 15.50 5.95 -3.23
C GLY A 317 14.84 5.17 -2.11
N ARG A 318 15.42 4.01 -1.81
CA ARG A 318 14.96 3.16 -0.71
C ARG A 318 15.25 3.84 0.61
N VAL A 319 14.36 3.63 1.58
CA VAL A 319 14.40 4.36 2.84
C VAL A 319 14.63 3.44 4.03
N VAL A 320 15.37 3.95 5.01
CA VAL A 320 15.43 3.43 6.38
C VAL A 320 15.07 4.59 7.31
N ALA A 321 14.06 4.43 8.15
CA ALA A 321 13.64 5.45 9.11
C ALA A 321 14.38 5.24 10.44
N LEU A 322 15.16 6.24 10.87
CA LEU A 322 15.90 6.23 12.13
C LEU A 322 15.18 6.97 13.26
N ALA A 323 14.01 7.55 12.96
CA ALA A 323 13.12 8.21 13.90
C ALA A 323 11.66 7.91 13.55
N HIS A 324 10.82 7.91 14.57
CA HIS A 324 9.38 7.80 14.39
C HIS A 324 8.80 9.18 14.13
N ALA A 325 7.84 9.27 13.20
CA ALA A 325 6.97 10.43 13.15
C ALA A 325 6.07 10.38 14.39
N THR A 326 6.35 11.22 15.39
CA THR A 326 5.56 11.23 16.63
C THR A 326 4.40 12.21 16.53
N SER A 327 3.25 11.77 17.02
CA SER A 327 2.08 12.64 17.19
C SER A 327 2.13 13.48 18.47
N GLY A 328 3.11 13.24 19.36
CA GLY A 328 3.06 13.65 20.76
C GLY A 328 2.25 12.70 21.65
N PHE A 329 1.66 11.65 21.09
CA PHE A 329 0.86 10.65 21.81
C PHE A 329 1.37 9.23 21.46
N PRO A 330 2.52 8.81 22.02
CA PRO A 330 3.23 7.60 21.59
C PRO A 330 2.40 6.32 21.73
N ASP A 331 1.51 6.23 22.73
CA ASP A 331 0.63 5.08 22.93
C ASP A 331 -0.38 4.88 21.78
N TYR A 332 -0.59 5.92 20.97
CA TYR A 332 -1.48 5.90 19.81
C TYR A 332 -0.73 5.84 18.47
N ASP A 333 0.60 5.96 18.46
CA ASP A 333 1.46 5.95 17.26
C ASP A 333 1.68 4.51 16.75
N LEU A 334 0.57 3.81 16.44
CA LEU A 334 0.60 2.42 15.98
C LEU A 334 0.97 2.33 14.50
N THR A 335 1.89 1.42 14.15
CA THR A 335 2.24 1.10 12.77
C THR A 335 1.14 0.27 12.08
N PRO A 336 1.16 0.16 10.73
CA PRO A 336 0.26 -0.74 10.02
C PRO A 336 0.31 -2.19 10.52
N ALA A 337 1.51 -2.68 10.87
CA ALA A 337 1.69 -4.03 11.40
C ALA A 337 1.03 -4.19 12.77
N GLN A 338 1.21 -3.22 13.68
CA GLN A 338 0.60 -3.22 15.01
C GLN A 338 -0.93 -3.13 14.94
N VAL A 339 -1.49 -2.26 14.10
CA VAL A 339 -2.95 -2.18 13.90
C VAL A 339 -3.51 -3.49 13.34
N ARG A 340 -2.81 -4.13 12.40
CA ARG A 340 -3.20 -5.46 11.89
C ARG A 340 -3.13 -6.54 12.96
N ALA A 341 -2.14 -6.48 13.85
CA ALA A 341 -2.03 -7.40 14.99
C ALA A 341 -3.22 -7.25 15.94
N VAL A 342 -3.61 -6.01 16.30
CA VAL A 342 -4.81 -5.75 17.11
C VAL A 342 -6.07 -6.29 16.42
N LYS A 343 -6.23 -6.05 15.11
CA LYS A 343 -7.34 -6.60 14.32
C LYS A 343 -7.40 -8.13 14.40
N ALA A 344 -6.25 -8.79 14.27
CA ALA A 344 -6.15 -10.25 14.32
C ALA A 344 -6.44 -10.81 15.72
N GLU A 345 -5.88 -10.19 16.77
CA GLU A 345 -6.12 -10.55 18.17
C GLU A 345 -7.60 -10.46 18.54
N ARG A 346 -8.25 -9.37 18.10
CA ARG A 346 -9.70 -9.15 18.30
C ARG A 346 -10.58 -9.99 17.35
N LYS A 347 -9.97 -10.78 16.46
CA LYS A 347 -10.65 -11.64 15.47
C LYS A 347 -11.63 -10.87 14.57
N TRP A 348 -11.35 -9.60 14.31
CA TRP A 348 -12.14 -8.78 13.40
C TRP A 348 -11.87 -9.24 11.96
N LYS A 349 -12.91 -9.74 11.26
CA LYS A 349 -12.79 -10.09 9.84
C LYS A 349 -12.82 -8.82 9.00
N THR A 350 -13.70 -7.91 9.36
CA THR A 350 -13.88 -6.61 8.72
C THR A 350 -13.49 -5.47 9.66
N MET A 351 -12.94 -4.39 9.12
CA MET A 351 -12.62 -3.19 9.90
C MET A 351 -12.82 -1.96 9.03
N VAL A 352 -13.49 -0.94 9.57
CA VAL A 352 -13.75 0.32 8.86
C VAL A 352 -12.81 1.41 9.38
N GLY A 353 -12.17 2.13 8.46
CA GLY A 353 -11.36 3.29 8.80
C GLY A 353 -12.18 4.59 8.77
N PHE A 354 -11.97 5.45 9.75
CA PHE A 354 -12.50 6.81 9.77
C PHE A 354 -11.36 7.82 9.94
N GLN A 355 -11.11 8.59 8.88
CA GLN A 355 -10.15 9.71 8.89
C GLN A 355 -10.84 10.94 9.47
N THR A 356 -10.15 11.66 10.37
CA THR A 356 -10.58 12.99 10.79
C THR A 356 -9.39 13.87 11.13
N ARG A 357 -9.58 15.18 11.04
CA ARG A 357 -8.71 16.17 11.70
C ARG A 357 -9.48 17.07 12.67
N ASN A 358 -10.79 16.90 12.79
CA ASN A 358 -11.65 17.68 13.66
C ASN A 358 -12.22 16.80 14.78
N PRO A 359 -12.63 17.37 15.92
CA PRO A 359 -13.43 16.65 16.91
C PRO A 359 -14.61 15.92 16.26
N VAL A 360 -14.90 14.71 16.73
CA VAL A 360 -16.01 13.90 16.23
C VAL A 360 -17.31 14.39 16.88
N HIS A 361 -18.15 15.05 16.09
CA HIS A 361 -19.50 15.48 16.50
C HIS A 361 -20.56 14.43 16.13
N ARG A 362 -21.83 14.65 16.46
CA ARG A 362 -22.94 13.69 16.34
C ARG A 362 -23.13 13.14 14.91
N ALA A 363 -22.92 13.98 13.89
CA ALA A 363 -22.92 13.51 12.50
C ALA A 363 -21.80 12.50 12.20
N HIS A 364 -20.55 12.78 12.56
CA HIS A 364 -19.45 11.83 12.43
C HIS A 364 -19.67 10.56 13.26
N GLU A 365 -20.18 10.68 14.49
CA GLU A 365 -20.57 9.56 15.35
C GLU A 365 -21.61 8.65 14.65
N TYR A 366 -22.63 9.24 14.02
CA TYR A 366 -23.66 8.51 13.29
C TYR A 366 -23.08 7.71 12.12
N LEU A 367 -22.18 8.30 11.31
CA LEU A 367 -21.50 7.60 10.21
C LEU A 367 -20.76 6.35 10.72
N GLN A 368 -20.00 6.52 11.80
CA GLN A 368 -19.22 5.44 12.41
C GLN A 368 -20.14 4.32 12.96
N LYS A 369 -21.23 4.69 13.63
CA LYS A 369 -22.19 3.73 14.18
C LYS A 369 -22.94 2.95 13.11
N VAL A 370 -23.41 3.62 12.06
CA VAL A 370 -24.06 2.94 10.92
C VAL A 370 -23.11 1.93 10.26
N ALA A 371 -21.82 2.26 10.10
CA ALA A 371 -20.85 1.32 9.57
C ALA A 371 -20.66 0.09 10.49
N LEU A 372 -20.57 0.31 11.81
CA LEU A 372 -20.37 -0.74 12.81
C LEU A 372 -21.52 -1.76 12.91
N GLU A 373 -22.73 -1.44 12.44
CA GLU A 373 -23.84 -2.39 12.36
C GLU A 373 -23.52 -3.60 11.45
N THR A 374 -22.62 -3.42 10.48
CA THR A 374 -22.25 -4.46 9.51
C THR A 374 -20.76 -4.85 9.56
N ILE A 375 -19.95 -4.15 10.36
CA ILE A 375 -18.49 -4.25 10.36
C ILE A 375 -17.96 -4.54 11.76
N ASP A 376 -16.99 -5.45 11.87
CA ASP A 376 -16.52 -5.98 13.16
C ASP A 376 -15.79 -4.97 14.05
N GLY A 377 -15.13 -3.97 13.45
CA GLY A 377 -14.40 -2.97 14.21
C GLY A 377 -14.21 -1.66 13.46
N LEU A 378 -13.98 -0.59 14.23
CA LEU A 378 -13.71 0.75 13.76
C LEU A 378 -12.27 1.14 14.13
N LEU A 379 -11.51 1.59 13.15
CA LEU A 379 -10.28 2.33 13.34
C LEU A 379 -10.59 3.83 13.23
N LEU A 380 -10.70 4.51 14.38
CA LEU A 380 -10.72 5.97 14.44
C LEU A 380 -9.28 6.45 14.29
N HIS A 381 -8.97 7.09 13.16
CA HIS A 381 -7.59 7.32 12.72
C HIS A 381 -7.32 8.81 12.47
N PRO A 382 -7.34 9.66 13.52
CA PRO A 382 -7.14 11.10 13.39
C PRO A 382 -5.75 11.46 12.87
N LEU A 383 -5.68 12.49 12.03
CA LEU A 383 -4.43 13.13 11.64
C LEU A 383 -3.98 14.08 12.74
N VAL A 384 -2.80 13.81 13.30
CA VAL A 384 -2.24 14.57 14.43
C VAL A 384 -0.98 15.35 14.03
N GLY A 385 -0.49 15.17 12.80
CA GLY A 385 0.61 15.95 12.22
C GLY A 385 0.27 17.42 11.98
N GLU A 386 1.18 18.11 11.28
CA GLU A 386 1.05 19.55 10.96
C GLU A 386 -0.31 19.84 10.28
N THR A 387 -1.09 20.69 10.92
CA THR A 387 -2.41 21.14 10.46
C THR A 387 -2.39 22.65 10.26
N LYS A 388 -3.41 23.19 9.60
CA LYS A 388 -3.52 24.64 9.38
C LYS A 388 -3.72 25.35 10.72
N SER A 389 -3.28 26.60 10.80
CA SER A 389 -3.20 27.37 12.06
C SER A 389 -4.53 27.63 12.76
N ASP A 390 -5.68 27.44 12.09
CA ASP A 390 -7.02 27.60 12.67
C ASP A 390 -7.68 26.28 13.11
N ASP A 391 -6.96 25.16 13.08
CA ASP A 391 -7.44 23.88 13.61
C ASP A 391 -7.27 23.78 15.13
N ILE A 392 -8.22 23.08 15.78
CA ILE A 392 -8.18 22.82 17.23
C ILE A 392 -6.90 22.03 17.59
N PRO A 393 -6.20 22.38 18.68
CA PRO A 393 -4.97 21.71 19.08
C PRO A 393 -5.11 20.19 19.17
N ALA A 394 -4.05 19.48 18.80
CA ALA A 394 -3.99 18.03 18.79
C ALA A 394 -4.38 17.38 20.13
N SER A 395 -3.89 17.94 21.25
CA SER A 395 -4.22 17.47 22.61
C SER A 395 -5.72 17.51 22.89
N VAL A 396 -6.37 18.64 22.60
CA VAL A 396 -7.81 18.83 22.79
C VAL A 396 -8.59 17.85 21.92
N ARG A 397 -8.18 17.67 20.66
CA ARG A 397 -8.82 16.69 19.76
C ARG A 397 -8.69 15.26 20.28
N MET A 398 -7.51 14.86 20.76
CA MET A 398 -7.30 13.53 21.33
C MET A 398 -8.19 13.29 22.56
N SER A 399 -8.26 14.25 23.49
CA SER A 399 -9.17 14.17 24.63
C SER A 399 -10.64 14.05 24.21
N CYS A 400 -11.06 14.77 23.16
CA CYS A 400 -12.41 14.63 22.61
C CYS A 400 -12.69 13.21 22.09
N TYR A 401 -11.71 12.59 21.40
CA TYR A 401 -11.88 11.23 20.88
C TYR A 401 -11.94 10.20 22.01
N GLU A 402 -11.08 10.31 23.02
CA GLU A 402 -11.09 9.42 24.19
C GLU A 402 -12.41 9.49 24.94
N GLU A 403 -12.91 10.70 25.23
CA GLU A 403 -14.20 10.91 25.88
C GLU A 403 -15.35 10.29 25.07
N LEU A 404 -15.37 10.53 23.77
CA LEU A 404 -16.40 9.98 22.90
C LEU A 404 -16.37 8.45 22.88
N LEU A 405 -15.19 7.85 22.65
CA LEU A 405 -15.07 6.39 22.54
C LEU A 405 -15.43 5.71 23.87
N ARG A 406 -14.95 6.25 25.00
CA ARG A 406 -15.23 5.72 26.34
C ARG A 406 -16.71 5.77 26.69
N GLY A 407 -17.38 6.87 26.38
CA GLY A 407 -18.79 7.08 26.76
C GLY A 407 -19.81 6.46 25.81
N TYR A 408 -19.47 6.29 24.53
CA TYR A 408 -20.47 6.10 23.48
C TYR A 408 -20.20 4.96 22.49
N PHE A 409 -19.11 4.20 22.66
CA PHE A 409 -18.77 3.05 21.82
C PHE A 409 -18.41 1.82 22.67
N PRO A 410 -18.69 0.59 22.19
CA PRO A 410 -18.18 -0.62 22.83
C PRO A 410 -16.65 -0.69 22.67
N PRO A 411 -15.86 -0.79 23.76
CA PRO A 411 -14.40 -0.70 23.71
C PRO A 411 -13.77 -1.83 22.88
N GLU A 412 -14.39 -3.01 22.83
CA GLU A 412 -13.97 -4.15 22.04
C GLU A 412 -14.22 -4.02 20.53
N ARG A 413 -14.92 -2.96 20.10
CA ARG A 413 -15.30 -2.67 18.70
C ARG A 413 -14.58 -1.46 18.12
N VAL A 414 -13.77 -0.74 18.92
CA VAL A 414 -13.08 0.48 18.48
C VAL A 414 -11.60 0.46 18.79
N LEU A 415 -10.80 1.03 17.89
CA LEU A 415 -9.39 1.30 18.07
C LEU A 415 -9.10 2.75 17.70
N LEU A 416 -8.48 3.49 18.62
CA LEU A 416 -7.93 4.81 18.37
C LEU A 416 -6.44 4.64 18.06
N ALA A 417 -5.99 5.22 16.95
CA ALA A 417 -4.59 5.33 16.60
C ALA A 417 -4.37 6.66 15.88
N THR A 418 -3.16 7.22 15.91
CA THR A 418 -2.84 8.41 15.13
C THR A 418 -2.47 8.02 13.70
N ASN A 419 -2.84 8.88 12.76
CA ASN A 419 -2.36 8.80 11.39
C ASN A 419 -1.13 9.71 11.26
N PRO A 420 0.06 9.15 10.99
CA PRO A 420 1.29 9.96 10.90
C PRO A 420 1.31 10.84 9.65
N ALA A 421 0.44 10.61 8.66
CA ALA A 421 0.37 11.41 7.44
C ALA A 421 0.13 12.90 7.73
N TRP A 422 0.52 13.76 6.80
CA TRP A 422 0.22 15.20 6.82
C TRP A 422 -0.85 15.56 5.77
N MET A 423 -1.63 16.61 6.06
CA MET A 423 -2.79 16.99 5.25
C MET A 423 -2.36 17.82 4.03
N ARG A 424 -2.69 17.34 2.83
CA ARG A 424 -2.39 18.03 1.55
C ARG A 424 -3.53 18.91 1.08
N TYR A 425 -4.74 18.65 1.58
CA TYR A 425 -6.00 19.31 1.18
C TYR A 425 -6.33 19.07 -0.30
N ALA A 426 -5.98 17.91 -0.85
CA ALA A 426 -6.18 17.56 -2.27
C ALA A 426 -7.55 16.91 -2.55
N GLY A 427 -8.54 17.13 -1.66
CA GLY A 427 -9.93 16.77 -1.87
C GLY A 427 -10.12 15.34 -2.39
N PRO A 428 -10.68 15.14 -3.61
CA PRO A 428 -10.92 13.82 -4.17
C PRO A 428 -9.65 12.94 -4.27
N LYS A 429 -8.53 13.47 -4.75
CA LYS A 429 -7.27 12.71 -4.86
C LYS A 429 -6.78 12.26 -3.48
N GLU A 430 -6.96 13.10 -2.45
CA GLU A 430 -6.60 12.75 -1.08
C GLU A 430 -7.58 11.77 -0.42
N ALA A 431 -8.85 11.74 -0.84
CA ALA A 431 -9.79 10.72 -0.40
C ALA A 431 -9.34 9.30 -0.81
N VAL A 432 -8.88 9.15 -2.07
CA VAL A 432 -8.29 7.90 -2.56
C VAL A 432 -7.00 7.56 -1.81
N PHE A 433 -6.11 8.55 -1.62
CA PHE A 433 -4.89 8.38 -0.84
C PHE A 433 -5.19 7.91 0.59
N HIS A 434 -6.14 8.53 1.28
CA HIS A 434 -6.57 8.11 2.60
C HIS A 434 -7.12 6.68 2.61
N ALA A 435 -7.91 6.28 1.60
CA ALA A 435 -8.39 4.91 1.48
C ALA A 435 -7.24 3.90 1.33
N ILE A 436 -6.24 4.21 0.49
CA ILE A 436 -5.03 3.39 0.30
C ILE A 436 -4.27 3.23 1.63
N VAL A 437 -4.06 4.33 2.36
CA VAL A 437 -3.43 4.28 3.69
C VAL A 437 -4.23 3.35 4.62
N ARG A 438 -5.56 3.47 4.67
CA ARG A 438 -6.39 2.66 5.58
C ARG A 438 -6.38 1.18 5.23
N ARG A 439 -6.37 0.87 3.93
CA ARG A 439 -6.16 -0.49 3.46
C ARG A 439 -4.85 -1.06 3.97
N ASN A 440 -3.77 -0.27 3.92
CA ASN A 440 -2.45 -0.69 4.39
C ASN A 440 -2.41 -0.92 5.91
N TYR A 441 -3.23 -0.20 6.68
CA TYR A 441 -3.48 -0.46 8.11
C TYR A 441 -4.46 -1.62 8.39
N GLY A 442 -4.97 -2.30 7.34
CA GLY A 442 -5.81 -3.50 7.48
C GLY A 442 -7.31 -3.25 7.47
N CYS A 443 -7.76 -2.01 7.22
CA CYS A 443 -9.17 -1.72 7.00
C CYS A 443 -9.66 -2.42 5.72
N THR A 444 -10.84 -3.02 5.80
CA THR A 444 -11.58 -3.59 4.67
C THR A 444 -12.55 -2.57 4.07
N HIS A 445 -12.96 -1.58 4.87
CA HIS A 445 -13.88 -0.52 4.47
C HIS A 445 -13.31 0.85 4.84
N PHE A 446 -13.70 1.89 4.11
CA PHE A 446 -13.35 3.26 4.43
C PHE A 446 -14.55 4.19 4.31
N ILE A 447 -14.80 4.98 5.35
CA ILE A 447 -15.88 5.97 5.35
C ILE A 447 -15.42 7.21 4.59
N VAL A 448 -16.20 7.62 3.61
CA VAL A 448 -16.04 8.89 2.90
C VAL A 448 -17.34 9.66 3.05
N GLY A 449 -17.23 10.86 3.63
CA GLY A 449 -18.35 11.78 3.77
C GLY A 449 -18.33 12.90 2.72
N ARG A 450 -19.24 13.84 2.92
CA ARG A 450 -19.29 15.11 2.19
C ARG A 450 -17.97 15.88 2.31
N ASP A 451 -17.49 16.46 1.20
CA ASP A 451 -16.34 17.37 1.16
C ASP A 451 -15.05 16.79 1.79
N HIS A 452 -14.86 15.47 1.62
CA HIS A 452 -13.73 14.76 2.22
C HIS A 452 -12.39 15.33 1.75
N ALA A 453 -11.53 15.67 2.71
CA ALA A 453 -10.23 16.29 2.48
C ALA A 453 -10.25 17.63 1.70
N GLY A 454 -11.41 18.28 1.61
CA GLY A 454 -11.57 19.59 0.97
C GLY A 454 -10.97 20.75 1.77
N VAL A 455 -10.77 21.86 1.07
CA VAL A 455 -10.45 23.17 1.64
C VAL A 455 -11.16 24.26 0.83
N GLY A 456 -11.63 25.29 1.51
CA GLY A 456 -12.32 26.42 0.87
C GLY A 456 -13.47 25.96 -0.02
N SER A 457 -13.43 26.36 -1.28
CA SER A 457 -14.40 25.99 -2.31
C SER A 457 -13.74 25.43 -3.57
N TYR A 458 -12.55 24.83 -3.44
CA TYR A 458 -11.79 24.31 -4.59
C TYR A 458 -12.39 23.05 -5.21
N TYR A 459 -13.18 22.29 -4.44
CA TYR A 459 -13.74 21.01 -4.88
C TYR A 459 -15.26 21.03 -4.80
N ASP A 460 -15.91 20.34 -5.75
CA ASP A 460 -17.34 20.05 -5.59
C ASP A 460 -17.57 19.16 -4.36
N THR A 461 -18.68 19.42 -3.69
CA THR A 461 -19.11 18.81 -2.43
C THR A 461 -19.06 17.27 -2.43
N TYR A 462 -19.32 16.63 -3.57
CA TYR A 462 -19.33 15.17 -3.71
C TYR A 462 -18.29 14.66 -4.71
N ALA A 463 -17.32 15.49 -5.11
CA ALA A 463 -16.23 15.04 -5.98
C ALA A 463 -15.43 13.90 -5.34
N ALA A 464 -15.24 13.92 -4.02
CA ALA A 464 -14.59 12.84 -3.29
C ALA A 464 -15.38 11.52 -3.30
N HIS A 465 -16.67 11.52 -3.60
CA HIS A 465 -17.42 10.28 -3.83
C HIS A 465 -17.21 9.78 -5.26
N ARG A 466 -17.32 10.68 -6.24
CA ARG A 466 -17.31 10.33 -7.67
C ARG A 466 -15.95 9.85 -8.16
N ILE A 467 -14.85 10.33 -7.59
CA ILE A 467 -13.51 9.85 -7.99
C ILE A 467 -13.34 8.34 -7.79
N PHE A 468 -14.07 7.73 -6.85
CA PHE A 468 -14.02 6.28 -6.66
C PHE A 468 -14.73 5.50 -7.77
N ASP A 469 -15.53 6.15 -8.62
CA ASP A 469 -16.16 5.54 -9.80
C ASP A 469 -15.15 5.35 -10.95
N GLU A 470 -13.95 5.92 -10.86
CA GLU A 470 -12.85 5.77 -11.83
C GLU A 470 -12.03 4.47 -11.64
N TYR A 471 -12.39 3.66 -10.64
CA TYR A 471 -11.67 2.43 -10.29
C TYR A 471 -12.58 1.22 -10.41
N GLU A 472 -12.02 0.11 -10.90
CA GLU A 472 -12.75 -1.15 -11.05
C GLU A 472 -13.06 -1.81 -9.69
N PRO A 473 -14.11 -2.63 -9.59
CA PRO A 473 -14.42 -3.35 -8.36
C PRO A 473 -13.22 -4.16 -7.83
N GLY A 474 -12.83 -3.87 -6.59
CA GLY A 474 -11.71 -4.53 -5.91
C GLY A 474 -10.32 -3.98 -6.27
N GLU A 475 -10.20 -3.07 -7.23
CA GLU A 475 -8.92 -2.51 -7.68
C GLU A 475 -8.16 -1.79 -6.56
N LEU A 476 -8.86 -1.01 -5.74
CA LEU A 476 -8.28 -0.33 -4.59
C LEU A 476 -7.93 -1.29 -3.45
N GLY A 477 -8.52 -2.49 -3.41
CA GLY A 477 -8.37 -3.46 -2.31
C GLY A 477 -9.06 -3.04 -1.00
N ILE A 478 -9.97 -2.06 -1.05
CA ILE A 478 -10.78 -1.58 0.08
C ILE A 478 -12.15 -1.12 -0.44
N GLU A 479 -13.21 -1.40 0.31
CA GLU A 479 -14.58 -0.98 -0.04
C GLU A 479 -14.87 0.43 0.52
N ILE A 480 -15.54 1.26 -0.28
CA ILE A 480 -15.83 2.65 0.10
C ILE A 480 -17.28 2.79 0.56
N LEU A 481 -17.46 3.25 1.79
CA LEU A 481 -18.76 3.58 2.35
C LEU A 481 -19.02 5.08 2.16
N ARG A 482 -19.84 5.42 1.17
CA ARG A 482 -20.20 6.81 0.83
C ARG A 482 -21.38 7.27 1.68
N PHE A 483 -21.17 8.25 2.53
CA PHE A 483 -22.22 8.83 3.38
C PHE A 483 -22.61 10.22 2.90
N GLU A 484 -23.92 10.44 2.73
CA GLU A 484 -24.45 11.75 2.40
C GLU A 484 -24.37 12.72 3.59
N HIS A 485 -24.68 13.99 3.32
CA HIS A 485 -24.80 15.00 4.37
C HIS A 485 -25.76 14.54 5.48
N THR A 486 -25.27 14.57 6.72
CA THR A 486 -26.01 14.14 7.91
C THR A 486 -26.31 15.32 8.81
N PHE A 487 -27.49 15.29 9.42
CA PHE A 487 -28.03 16.36 10.26
C PHE A 487 -28.92 15.76 11.34
N TYR A 488 -29.13 16.50 12.43
CA TYR A 488 -30.13 16.11 13.41
C TYR A 488 -31.50 16.61 12.95
N CYS A 489 -32.48 15.72 12.78
CA CYS A 489 -33.84 16.10 12.42
C CYS A 489 -34.74 16.10 13.67
N THR A 490 -35.43 17.20 13.92
CA THR A 490 -36.31 17.34 15.09
C THR A 490 -37.52 16.44 15.04
N ALA A 491 -38.16 16.24 13.87
CA ALA A 491 -39.29 15.30 13.77
C ALA A 491 -38.87 13.84 13.86
N CYS A 492 -37.70 13.48 13.30
CA CYS A 492 -37.15 12.12 13.46
C CYS A 492 -36.63 11.86 14.88
N GLY A 493 -36.36 12.90 15.67
CA GLY A 493 -35.79 12.80 17.01
C GLY A 493 -34.33 12.32 17.05
N GLY A 494 -33.59 12.43 15.94
CA GLY A 494 -32.27 11.83 15.82
C GLY A 494 -31.45 12.26 14.60
N MET A 495 -30.25 11.69 14.49
CA MET A 495 -29.40 11.86 13.32
C MET A 495 -30.01 11.15 12.11
N ALA A 496 -30.03 11.83 10.97
CA ALA A 496 -30.50 11.29 9.71
C ALA A 496 -29.69 11.86 8.54
N SER A 497 -30.02 11.41 7.32
CA SER A 497 -29.50 11.99 6.07
C SER A 497 -30.65 12.25 5.10
N SER A 498 -30.35 12.87 3.96
CA SER A 498 -31.27 13.02 2.83
C SER A 498 -31.81 11.68 2.29
N ARG A 499 -31.17 10.55 2.62
CA ARG A 499 -31.65 9.21 2.23
C ARG A 499 -32.68 8.62 3.18
N THR A 500 -32.72 9.09 4.43
CA THR A 500 -33.53 8.48 5.49
C THR A 500 -34.53 9.44 6.13
N CYS A 501 -34.41 10.73 5.86
CA CYS A 501 -35.30 11.78 6.34
C CYS A 501 -36.07 12.44 5.19
N PRO A 502 -37.41 12.41 5.17
CA PRO A 502 -38.23 13.12 4.17
C PRO A 502 -38.57 14.57 4.58
N HIS A 503 -38.22 14.99 5.80
CA HIS A 503 -38.63 16.27 6.36
C HIS A 503 -37.92 17.47 5.70
N PRO A 504 -38.52 18.67 5.74
CA PRO A 504 -37.94 19.86 5.14
C PRO A 504 -36.72 20.36 5.95
N ALA A 505 -35.85 21.13 5.29
CA ALA A 505 -34.63 21.68 5.87
C ALA A 505 -34.85 22.52 7.14
N ALA A 506 -36.04 23.10 7.33
CA ALA A 506 -36.40 23.85 8.55
C ALA A 506 -36.37 22.99 9.82
N GLU A 507 -36.49 21.66 9.69
CA GLU A 507 -36.41 20.71 10.80
C GLU A 507 -35.02 20.10 10.97
N HIS A 508 -34.05 20.49 10.13
CA HIS A 508 -32.70 19.96 10.15
C HIS A 508 -31.78 20.92 10.90
N LYS A 509 -31.24 20.47 12.03
CA LYS A 509 -30.23 21.19 12.80
C LYS A 509 -28.84 20.85 12.28
N THR A 510 -28.12 21.88 11.83
CA THR A 510 -26.71 21.83 11.42
C THR A 510 -25.95 23.00 12.02
N LEU A 511 -24.68 22.80 12.35
CA LEU A 511 -23.82 23.85 12.90
C LEU A 511 -22.53 23.92 12.08
N SER A 512 -22.22 25.11 11.56
CA SER A 512 -20.97 25.35 10.83
C SER A 512 -19.80 25.46 11.80
N GLY A 513 -18.58 25.16 11.33
CA GLY A 513 -17.37 25.30 12.17
C GLY A 513 -17.16 26.73 12.69
N THR A 514 -17.57 27.74 11.93
CA THR A 514 -17.54 29.16 12.37
C THR A 514 -18.54 29.42 13.49
N ALA A 515 -19.75 28.85 13.41
CA ALA A 515 -20.74 28.99 14.47
C ALA A 515 -20.31 28.25 15.75
N VAL A 516 -19.71 27.06 15.64
CA VAL A 516 -19.13 26.33 16.78
C VAL A 516 -18.07 27.17 17.48
N ARG A 517 -17.12 27.72 16.72
CA ARG A 517 -16.05 28.57 17.28
C ARG A 517 -16.60 29.81 17.97
N LYS A 518 -17.61 30.46 17.39
CA LYS A 518 -18.28 31.61 18.00
C LYS A 518 -18.92 31.23 19.35
N LEU A 519 -19.71 30.15 19.40
CA LEU A 519 -20.33 29.68 20.65
C LEU A 519 -19.28 29.39 21.72
N LEU A 520 -18.19 28.71 21.36
CA LEU A 520 -17.10 28.43 22.29
C LEU A 520 -16.40 29.71 22.80
N ALA A 521 -16.15 30.67 21.92
CA ALA A 521 -15.55 31.96 22.28
C ALA A 521 -16.46 32.82 23.17
N ASP A 522 -17.78 32.77 22.93
CA ASP A 522 -18.80 33.47 23.71
C ASP A 522 -19.09 32.76 25.05
N GLY A 523 -18.48 31.59 25.29
CA GLY A 523 -18.71 30.76 26.49
C GLY A 523 -20.08 30.08 26.53
N GLU A 524 -20.77 30.01 25.38
CA GLU A 524 -22.07 29.36 25.23
C GLU A 524 -21.93 27.84 25.05
N ASP A 525 -22.95 27.09 25.47
CA ASP A 525 -22.94 25.63 25.34
C ASP A 525 -23.20 25.17 23.91
N LEU A 526 -22.48 24.14 23.47
CA LEU A 526 -22.76 23.48 22.20
C LEU A 526 -24.01 22.59 22.33
N PRO A 527 -24.98 22.66 21.40
CA PRO A 527 -26.21 21.88 21.50
C PRO A 527 -25.96 20.37 21.53
N PRO A 528 -26.71 19.59 22.35
CA PRO A 528 -26.56 18.13 22.43
C PRO A 528 -26.93 17.41 21.12
N GLU A 529 -27.72 18.05 20.26
CA GLU A 529 -27.99 17.57 18.90
C GLU A 529 -26.77 17.64 17.99
N PHE A 530 -25.82 18.52 18.28
CA PHE A 530 -24.59 18.69 17.51
C PHE A 530 -23.43 17.88 18.07
N THR A 531 -23.15 17.93 19.37
CA THR A 531 -22.03 17.23 20.00
C THR A 531 -22.44 16.61 21.34
N ARG A 532 -21.69 15.61 21.81
CA ARG A 532 -21.94 15.01 23.13
C ARG A 532 -21.56 16.00 24.24
N PRO A 533 -22.33 16.10 25.35
CA PRO A 533 -22.05 17.07 26.41
C PRO A 533 -20.64 16.97 26.99
N GLU A 534 -20.10 15.75 27.15
CA GLU A 534 -18.76 15.50 27.68
C GLU A 534 -17.69 16.02 26.71
N VAL A 535 -17.88 15.80 25.41
CA VAL A 535 -17.02 16.35 24.36
C VAL A 535 -17.13 17.88 24.29
N ALA A 536 -18.34 18.43 24.45
CA ALA A 536 -18.55 19.88 24.52
C ALA A 536 -17.78 20.51 25.69
N ASN A 537 -17.77 19.85 26.84
CA ASN A 537 -17.05 20.31 28.02
C ASN A 537 -15.54 20.38 27.76
N VAL A 538 -14.95 19.35 27.14
CA VAL A 538 -13.52 19.37 26.75
C VAL A 538 -13.21 20.56 25.85
N LEU A 539 -14.04 20.81 24.84
CA LEU A 539 -13.85 21.94 23.92
C LEU A 539 -13.99 23.30 24.61
N ARG A 540 -14.94 23.43 25.54
CA ARG A 540 -15.17 24.68 26.28
C ARG A 540 -14.04 24.99 27.24
N GLU A 541 -13.53 24.01 27.97
CA GLU A 541 -12.40 24.24 28.88
C GLU A 541 -11.13 24.63 28.11
N ALA A 542 -10.86 23.98 26.97
CA ALA A 542 -9.76 24.37 26.10
C ALA A 542 -9.88 25.80 25.55
N ALA A 543 -11.08 26.22 25.14
CA ALA A 543 -11.32 27.57 24.65
C ALA A 543 -11.12 28.64 25.75
N LYS A 544 -11.46 28.33 27.02
CA LYS A 544 -11.19 29.21 28.15
C LYS A 544 -9.70 29.35 28.43
N GLU A 545 -8.95 28.25 28.40
CA GLU A 545 -7.50 28.27 28.61
C GLU A 545 -6.80 29.15 27.57
N GLU A 546 -7.17 29.02 26.29
CA GLU A 546 -6.65 29.85 25.19
C GLU A 546 -6.99 31.34 25.35
N ALA A 547 -8.18 31.68 25.87
CA ALA A 547 -8.54 33.07 26.15
C ALA A 547 -7.80 33.68 27.35
N THR A 548 -7.21 32.84 28.21
CA THR A 548 -6.47 33.27 29.41
C THR A 548 -4.94 33.25 29.26
N ALA A 549 -4.44 32.61 28.20
CA ALA A 549 -3.02 32.56 27.83
C ALA A 549 -2.62 33.77 26.98
#